data_AF-A0AAV2L4H5-F1
#
_entry.id   AF-A0AAV2L4H5-F1
#
_cell.length_a   1.000
_cell.length_b   1.000
_cell.length_c   1.000
_cell.angle_alpha   90.00
_cell.angle_beta   90.00
_cell.angle_gamma   90.00
#
_symmetry.space_group_name_H-M   'P 1'
#
loop_
_entity.id
_entity.type
_entity.pdbx_description
1 polymer ?
#
loop_
_entity_poly.entity_id
_entity_poly.type
_entity_poly.pdbx_seq_one_letter_code
_entity_poly.pdbx_strand_id
1 'polypeptide(L)'
;MGLVVDPVEKLTEEQWSLVKVRSVQQGESAQPCAICKEAFHLKPQVLLSCSHIFHRACVQTFEKFSRQKCCPVCRKQSYETRVIHDAANLFRHQCATRIQAWWRGHTIRNWYTNVKKSICPKDKLLRHRFFVGKRVLERMTHHVTTLL
;
A
#
# COMPACT_ATOMS: atom_id res chain seq x y z
N MET A 1 10.55 31.95 -45.69
CA MET A 1 9.98 30.59 -45.66
C MET A 1 10.41 29.94 -44.35
N GLY A 2 9.52 29.90 -43.36
CA GLY A 2 9.80 29.28 -42.06
C GLY A 2 9.49 27.79 -42.12
N LEU A 3 10.46 26.95 -41.75
CA LEU A 3 10.24 25.51 -41.60
C LEU A 3 9.30 25.30 -40.42
N VAL A 4 8.07 24.87 -40.72
CA VAL A 4 7.16 24.34 -39.69
C VAL A 4 7.81 23.05 -39.21
N VAL A 5 8.26 23.01 -37.95
CA VAL A 5 8.74 21.78 -37.33
C VAL A 5 7.62 20.74 -37.39
N ASP A 6 7.93 19.56 -37.94
CA ASP A 6 7.00 18.45 -38.00
C ASP A 6 6.43 18.17 -36.60
N PRO A 7 5.11 17.88 -36.48
CA PRO A 7 4.54 17.48 -35.20
C PRO A 7 5.31 16.28 -34.67
N VAL A 8 5.84 16.40 -33.44
CA VAL A 8 6.49 15.28 -32.75
C VAL A 8 5.52 14.11 -32.75
N GLU A 9 5.86 13.03 -33.44
CA GLU A 9 5.03 11.83 -33.51
C GLU A 9 4.75 11.33 -32.08
N LYS A 10 3.48 11.01 -31.83
CA LYS A 10 3.06 10.48 -30.54
C LYS A 10 3.70 9.11 -30.32
N LEU A 11 4.09 8.83 -29.08
CA LEU A 11 4.63 7.52 -28.70
C LEU A 11 3.64 6.39 -29.03
N THR A 12 4.15 5.34 -29.65
CA THR A 12 3.38 4.11 -29.92
C THR A 12 3.12 3.32 -28.64
N GLU A 13 2.18 2.36 -28.68
CA GLU A 13 1.90 1.50 -27.52
C GLU A 13 3.12 0.66 -27.13
N GLU A 14 3.90 0.18 -28.08
CA GLU A 14 5.14 -0.56 -27.83
C GLU A 14 6.15 0.33 -27.10
N GLN A 15 6.31 1.57 -27.54
CA GLN A 15 7.21 2.53 -26.88
C GLN A 15 6.76 2.83 -25.45
N TRP A 16 5.46 2.99 -25.22
CA TRP A 16 4.93 3.16 -23.87
C TRP A 16 5.16 1.94 -22.99
N SER A 17 5.05 0.73 -23.53
CA SER A 17 5.34 -0.49 -22.77
C SER A 17 6.81 -0.54 -22.34
N LEU A 18 7.75 -0.12 -23.19
CA LEU A 18 9.17 0.02 -22.83
C LEU A 18 9.41 1.09 -21.76
N VAL A 19 8.79 2.27 -21.90
CA VAL A 19 8.83 3.33 -20.86
C VAL A 19 8.30 2.79 -19.53
N LYS A 20 7.24 1.97 -19.59
CA LYS A 20 6.62 1.36 -18.43
C LYS A 20 7.57 0.38 -17.73
N VAL A 21 8.20 -0.51 -18.49
CA VAL A 21 9.20 -1.46 -17.97
C VAL A 21 10.34 -0.72 -17.27
N ARG A 22 10.88 0.34 -17.88
CA ARG A 22 11.94 1.15 -17.26
C ARG A 22 11.49 1.79 -15.94
N SER A 23 10.29 2.35 -15.91
CA SER A 23 9.72 2.97 -14.70
C SER A 23 9.54 1.97 -13.56
N VAL A 24 9.14 0.73 -13.89
CA VAL A 24 9.03 -0.37 -12.92
C VAL A 24 10.40 -0.80 -12.40
N GLN A 25 11.40 -0.96 -13.28
CA GLN A 25 12.77 -1.30 -12.88
C GLN A 25 13.39 -0.24 -11.95
N GLN A 26 13.09 1.04 -12.18
CA GLN A 26 13.51 2.15 -11.33
C GLN A 26 12.73 2.24 -10.01
N GLY A 27 11.64 1.49 -9.86
CA GLY A 27 10.80 1.53 -8.66
C GLY A 27 10.06 2.84 -8.48
N GLU A 28 9.81 3.61 -9.56
CA GLU A 28 9.23 4.96 -9.51
C GLU A 28 7.89 5.00 -8.77
N SER A 29 7.05 3.97 -8.93
CA SER A 29 5.73 3.88 -8.25
C SER A 29 5.82 3.62 -6.75
N ALA A 30 6.97 3.15 -6.25
CA ALA A 30 7.20 2.92 -4.83
C ALA A 30 7.79 4.15 -4.12
N GLN A 31 8.39 5.07 -4.88
CA GLN A 31 8.95 6.31 -4.33
C GLN A 31 7.85 7.38 -4.16
N PRO A 32 8.01 8.34 -3.24
CA PRO A 32 7.08 9.45 -3.13
C PRO A 32 7.17 10.37 -4.35
N CYS A 33 6.08 11.10 -4.63
CA CYS A 33 6.05 12.07 -5.71
C CYS A 33 7.13 13.14 -5.52
N ALA A 34 8.03 13.30 -6.48
CA ALA A 34 9.17 14.21 -6.33
C ALA A 34 8.79 15.70 -6.23
N ILE A 35 7.56 16.09 -6.60
CA ILE A 35 7.05 17.47 -6.49
C ILE A 35 6.55 17.75 -5.07
N CYS A 36 5.55 16.99 -4.58
CA CYS A 36 4.92 17.25 -3.26
C CYS A 36 5.52 16.45 -2.10
N LYS A 37 6.43 15.50 -2.39
CA LYS A 37 7.08 14.59 -1.42
C LYS A 37 6.13 13.64 -0.69
N GLU A 38 4.89 13.51 -1.15
CA GLU A 38 3.91 12.56 -0.60
C GLU A 38 3.88 11.26 -1.39
N ALA A 39 3.53 10.15 -0.72
CA ALA A 39 3.24 8.88 -1.38
C ALA A 39 2.03 8.99 -2.33
N PHE A 40 2.05 8.20 -3.40
CA PHE A 40 1.00 8.23 -4.42
C PHE A 40 -0.35 7.70 -3.91
N HIS A 41 -0.33 6.58 -3.18
CA HIS A 41 -1.54 5.89 -2.72
C HIS A 41 -2.59 5.76 -3.84
N LEU A 42 -3.82 6.21 -3.62
CA LEU A 42 -4.92 6.16 -4.58
C LEU A 42 -5.04 7.42 -5.45
N LYS A 43 -4.16 8.41 -5.27
CA LYS A 43 -4.23 9.67 -6.03
C LYS A 43 -3.90 9.41 -7.51
N PRO A 44 -4.57 10.11 -8.46
CA PRO A 44 -4.28 9.96 -9.88
C PRO A 44 -2.82 10.29 -10.20
N GLN A 45 -2.19 9.42 -10.96
CA GLN A 45 -0.76 9.48 -11.28
C GLN A 45 -0.54 9.37 -12.79
N VAL A 46 0.53 10.00 -13.25
CA VAL A 46 0.92 10.06 -14.65
C VAL A 46 2.37 9.61 -14.79
N LEU A 47 2.61 8.79 -15.80
CA LEU A 47 3.93 8.39 -16.28
C LEU A 47 4.32 9.31 -17.43
N LEU A 48 5.49 9.92 -17.33
CA LEU A 48 6.06 10.72 -18.41
C LEU A 48 6.85 9.82 -19.37
N SER A 49 7.01 10.24 -20.63
CA SER A 49 7.84 9.52 -21.62
C SER A 49 9.32 9.40 -21.22
N CYS A 50 9.76 10.16 -20.20
CA CYS A 50 11.05 10.03 -19.54
C CYS A 50 11.07 9.04 -18.35
N SER A 51 10.10 8.13 -18.25
CA SER A 51 9.90 7.11 -17.19
C SER A 51 9.63 7.57 -15.75
N HIS A 52 9.71 8.87 -15.45
CA HIS A 52 9.35 9.41 -14.14
C HIS A 52 7.83 9.44 -13.88
N ILE A 53 7.44 9.25 -12.61
CA ILE A 53 6.04 9.26 -12.19
C ILE A 53 5.74 10.43 -11.24
N PHE A 54 4.56 11.03 -11.40
CA PHE A 54 4.07 12.09 -10.52
C PHE A 54 2.56 12.03 -10.34
N HIS A 55 2.03 12.74 -9.35
CA HIS A 55 0.60 13.01 -9.30
C HIS A 55 0.19 13.85 -10.51
N ARG A 56 -0.96 13.52 -11.11
CA ARG A 56 -1.52 14.29 -12.23
C ARG A 56 -1.64 15.77 -11.87
N ALA A 57 -2.18 16.07 -10.69
CA ALA A 57 -2.36 17.44 -10.21
C ALA A 57 -1.03 18.16 -9.98
N CYS A 58 0.00 17.47 -9.47
CA CYS A 58 1.30 18.07 -9.22
C CYS A 58 2.01 18.48 -10.52
N VAL A 59 1.97 17.63 -11.55
CA VAL A 59 2.56 17.98 -12.86
C VAL A 59 1.83 19.15 -13.50
N GLN A 60 0.51 19.13 -13.50
CA GLN A 60 -0.30 20.23 -14.04
C GLN A 60 -0.03 21.56 -13.32
N THR A 61 0.15 21.52 -12.00
CA THR A 61 0.48 22.71 -11.21
C THR A 61 1.89 23.20 -11.51
N PHE A 62 2.84 22.27 -11.60
CA PHE A 62 4.23 22.57 -11.96
C PHE A 62 4.32 23.26 -13.32
N GLU A 63 3.69 22.71 -14.36
CA GLU A 63 3.69 23.28 -15.72
C GLU A 63 3.09 24.70 -15.74
N LYS A 64 1.99 24.92 -15.00
CA LYS A 64 1.36 26.25 -14.89
C LYS A 64 2.27 27.27 -14.21
N PHE A 65 2.98 26.87 -13.16
CA PHE A 65 3.84 27.75 -12.38
C PHE A 65 5.18 28.03 -13.07
N SER A 66 5.83 26.99 -13.60
CA SER A 66 7.13 27.10 -14.28
C SER A 66 7.02 27.74 -15.66
N ARG A 67 5.81 27.74 -16.26
CA ARG A 67 5.55 28.11 -17.66
C ARG A 67 6.36 27.28 -18.65
N GLN A 68 6.81 26.09 -18.23
CA GLN A 68 7.63 25.18 -19.03
C GLN A 68 7.12 23.75 -18.92
N LYS A 69 6.96 23.10 -20.07
CA LYS A 69 6.64 21.68 -20.15
C LYS A 69 7.92 20.83 -20.10
N CYS A 70 8.51 20.73 -18.90
CA CYS A 70 9.71 19.93 -18.65
C CYS A 70 9.53 18.99 -17.44
N CYS A 71 10.21 17.85 -17.46
CA CYS A 71 10.16 16.92 -16.33
C CYS A 71 10.83 17.56 -15.09
N PRO A 72 10.18 17.58 -13.91
CA PRO A 72 10.78 18.15 -12.69
C PRO A 72 12.07 17.48 -12.21
N VAL A 73 12.32 16.22 -12.62
CA VAL A 73 13.50 15.45 -12.21
C VAL A 73 14.62 15.56 -13.24
N CYS A 74 14.37 15.15 -14.48
CA CYS A 74 15.42 15.08 -15.51
C CYS A 74 15.41 16.23 -16.52
N ARG A 75 14.49 17.20 -16.38
CA ARG A 75 14.36 18.38 -17.24
C ARG A 75 14.09 18.10 -18.73
N LYS A 76 13.81 16.84 -19.11
CA LYS A 76 13.43 16.49 -20.49
C LYS A 76 12.21 17.32 -20.91
N GLN A 77 12.34 18.04 -22.01
CA GLN A 77 11.30 18.87 -22.59
C GLN A 77 10.35 18.04 -23.47
N SER A 78 9.18 18.61 -23.77
CA SER A 78 8.23 18.05 -24.75
C SER A 78 7.86 16.59 -24.49
N TYR A 79 7.72 16.22 -23.22
CA TYR A 79 7.30 14.86 -22.86
C TYR A 79 5.82 14.64 -23.14
N GLU A 80 5.47 13.37 -23.32
CA GLU A 80 4.09 12.89 -23.29
C GLU A 80 3.76 12.28 -21.94
N THR A 81 2.47 12.19 -21.62
CA THR A 81 1.97 11.66 -20.35
C THR A 81 0.97 10.54 -20.58
N ARG A 82 1.08 9.46 -19.80
CA ARG A 82 0.11 8.37 -19.77
C ARG A 82 -0.41 8.17 -18.33
N VAL A 83 -1.73 8.04 -18.17
CA VAL A 83 -2.32 7.70 -16.87
C VAL A 83 -1.95 6.26 -16.51
N ILE A 84 -1.58 6.03 -15.25
CA ILE A 84 -1.17 4.72 -14.74
C ILE A 84 -1.84 4.42 -13.39
N HIS A 85 -1.83 3.16 -12.94
CA HIS A 85 -2.47 2.73 -11.66
C HIS A 85 -1.55 1.90 -10.75
N ASP A 86 -0.27 1.82 -11.07
CA ASP A 86 0.73 0.99 -10.38
C ASP A 86 0.90 1.30 -8.90
N ALA A 87 1.17 2.56 -8.52
CA ALA A 87 1.28 2.89 -7.11
C ALA A 87 -0.04 2.66 -6.35
N ALA A 88 -1.20 2.85 -7.00
CA ALA A 88 -2.48 2.50 -6.41
C ALA A 88 -2.64 0.99 -6.23
N ASN A 89 -2.19 0.18 -7.18
CA ASN A 89 -2.17 -1.28 -7.06
C ASN A 89 -1.21 -1.74 -5.96
N LEU A 90 -0.02 -1.14 -5.88
CA LEU A 90 0.96 -1.39 -4.83
C LEU A 90 0.36 -1.06 -3.45
N PHE A 91 -0.28 0.09 -3.32
CA PHE A 91 -0.94 0.51 -2.08
C PHE A 91 -2.07 -0.45 -1.68
N ARG A 92 -2.93 -0.85 -2.62
CA ARG A 92 -3.98 -1.85 -2.38
C ARG A 92 -3.40 -3.17 -1.91
N HIS A 93 -2.30 -3.62 -2.52
CA HIS A 93 -1.60 -4.83 -2.12
C HIS A 93 -1.05 -4.73 -0.69
N GLN A 94 -0.41 -3.61 -0.35
CA GLN A 94 0.08 -3.36 1.02
C GLN A 94 -1.05 -3.34 2.05
N CYS A 95 -2.18 -2.69 1.75
CA CYS A 95 -3.37 -2.70 2.59
C CYS A 95 -3.91 -4.12 2.78
N ALA A 96 -4.05 -4.89 1.69
CA ALA A 96 -4.50 -6.27 1.75
C ALA A 96 -3.59 -7.12 2.63
N THR A 97 -2.27 -7.04 2.46
CA THR A 97 -1.29 -7.75 3.27
C THR A 97 -1.44 -7.42 4.76
N ARG A 98 -1.63 -6.14 5.11
CA ARG A 98 -1.83 -5.71 6.51
C ARG A 98 -3.12 -6.28 7.10
N ILE A 99 -4.23 -6.19 6.37
CA ILE A 99 -5.53 -6.71 6.81
C ILE A 99 -5.44 -8.23 7.01
N GLN A 100 -4.86 -8.94 6.04
CA GLN A 100 -4.70 -10.38 6.11
C GLN A 100 -3.80 -10.80 7.28
N ALA A 101 -2.67 -10.11 7.51
CA ALA A 101 -1.78 -10.40 8.62
C ALA A 101 -2.48 -10.19 9.98
N TRP A 102 -3.24 -9.10 10.11
CA TRP A 102 -4.03 -8.84 11.31
C TRP A 102 -5.08 -9.93 11.54
N TRP A 103 -5.84 -10.28 10.51
CA TRP A 103 -6.89 -11.29 10.60
C TRP A 103 -6.33 -12.67 10.94
N ARG A 104 -5.26 -13.11 10.25
CA ARG A 104 -4.57 -14.37 10.59
C ARG A 104 -4.12 -14.38 12.05
N GLY A 105 -3.55 -13.28 12.54
CA GLY A 105 -3.17 -13.14 13.94
C GLY A 105 -4.36 -13.17 14.91
N HIS A 106 -5.48 -12.54 14.56
CA HIS A 106 -6.71 -12.57 15.35
C HIS A 106 -7.26 -14.00 15.46
N THR A 107 -7.38 -14.72 14.35
CA THR A 107 -7.85 -16.10 14.30
C THR A 107 -7.02 -17.02 15.20
N ILE A 108 -5.68 -16.94 15.11
CA ILE A 108 -4.78 -17.75 15.95
C ILE A 108 -4.88 -17.38 17.43
N ARG A 109 -4.95 -16.09 17.78
CA ARG A 109 -5.12 -15.67 19.17
C ARG A 109 -6.44 -16.14 19.76
N ASN A 110 -7.52 -16.06 18.99
CA ASN A 110 -8.83 -16.54 19.42
C ASN A 110 -8.80 -18.06 19.66
N TRP A 111 -8.24 -18.82 18.72
CA TRP A 111 -8.03 -20.27 18.87
C TRP A 111 -7.18 -20.61 20.09
N TYR A 112 -6.02 -19.95 20.27
CA TYR A 112 -5.12 -20.20 21.39
C TYR A 112 -5.77 -19.88 22.74
N THR A 113 -6.60 -18.83 22.79
CA THR A 113 -7.38 -18.48 23.98
C THR A 113 -8.36 -19.59 24.36
N ASN A 114 -9.02 -20.20 23.37
CA ASN A 114 -9.90 -21.34 23.59
C ASN A 114 -9.13 -22.57 24.06
N VAL A 115 -8.01 -22.91 23.40
CA VAL A 115 -7.11 -24.01 23.79
C VAL A 115 -6.64 -23.85 25.24
N LYS A 116 -6.23 -22.64 25.64
CA LYS A 116 -5.78 -22.36 27.01
C LYS A 116 -6.87 -22.57 28.06
N LYS A 117 -8.16 -22.49 27.69
CA LYS A 117 -9.29 -22.74 28.59
C LYS A 117 -9.71 -24.22 28.61
N SER A 118 -9.59 -24.92 27.48
CA SER A 118 -10.09 -26.29 27.33
C SER A 118 -9.04 -27.37 27.59
N ILE A 119 -7.78 -27.13 27.20
CA ILE A 119 -6.71 -28.13 27.23
C ILE A 119 -5.77 -27.84 28.40
N CYS A 120 -5.55 -28.86 29.24
CA CYS A 120 -4.60 -28.79 30.35
C CYS A 120 -3.16 -28.69 29.82
N PRO A 121 -2.39 -27.64 30.17
CA PRO A 121 -0.98 -27.51 29.78
C PRO A 121 -0.11 -28.60 30.42
N LYS A 122 0.99 -28.97 29.76
CA LYS A 122 2.02 -29.88 30.32
C LYS A 122 2.96 -29.16 31.30
N ASP A 123 3.29 -27.91 31.01
CA ASP A 123 4.14 -27.09 31.87
C ASP A 123 3.52 -26.93 33.28
N LYS A 124 4.34 -27.10 34.32
CA LYS A 124 3.88 -27.16 35.71
C LYS A 124 3.24 -25.84 36.16
N LEU A 125 3.81 -24.69 35.79
CA LEU A 125 3.31 -23.38 36.19
C LEU A 125 2.03 -23.01 35.45
N LEU A 126 1.96 -23.31 34.15
CA LEU A 126 0.75 -23.08 33.35
C LEU A 126 -0.39 -24.02 33.75
N ARG A 127 -0.08 -25.27 34.08
CA ARG A 127 -1.04 -26.25 34.62
C ARG A 127 -1.62 -25.78 35.95
N HIS A 128 -0.78 -25.28 36.86
CA HIS A 128 -1.26 -24.72 38.12
C HIS A 128 -2.23 -23.54 37.88
N ARG A 129 -1.87 -22.58 37.02
CA ARG A 129 -2.75 -21.45 36.68
C ARG A 129 -4.06 -21.89 36.03
N PHE A 130 -4.03 -22.91 35.17
CA PHE A 130 -5.22 -23.48 34.53
C PHE A 130 -6.25 -23.98 35.56
N PHE A 131 -5.82 -24.80 36.52
CA PHE A 131 -6.72 -25.36 37.54
C PHE A 131 -7.14 -24.34 38.60
N VAL A 132 -6.29 -23.35 38.93
CA VAL A 132 -6.70 -22.21 39.76
C VAL A 132 -7.84 -21.43 39.08
N GLY A 133 -7.69 -21.12 37.78
CA GLY A 133 -8.71 -20.43 37.00
C GLY A 133 -10.04 -21.19 36.93
N LYS A 134 -10.02 -22.51 36.70
CA LYS A 134 -11.24 -23.34 36.70
C LYS A 134 -11.98 -23.32 38.05
N ARG A 135 -11.26 -23.47 39.17
CA ARG A 135 -11.85 -23.45 40.52
C ARG A 135 -12.49 -22.09 40.86
N VAL A 136 -11.90 -20.98 40.40
CA VAL A 136 -12.50 -19.65 40.57
C VAL A 136 -13.82 -19.56 39.78
N LEU A 137 -13.84 -20.05 38.54
CA LEU A 137 -15.04 -20.04 37.69
C LEU A 137 -16.17 -20.89 38.31
N GLU A 138 -15.85 -22.08 38.80
CA GLU A 138 -16.81 -22.99 39.47
C GLU A 138 -17.40 -22.36 40.76
N ARG A 139 -16.57 -21.71 41.57
CA ARG A 139 -17.04 -21.00 42.78
C ARG A 139 -17.97 -19.84 42.45
N MET A 140 -17.68 -19.08 41.40
CA MET A 140 -18.56 -17.98 40.96
C MET A 140 -19.91 -18.51 40.46
N THR A 141 -19.92 -19.60 39.69
CA THR A 141 -21.18 -20.21 39.22
C THR A 141 -22.02 -20.79 40.36
N HIS A 142 -21.40 -21.45 41.34
CA HIS A 142 -22.11 -21.96 42.52
C HIS A 142 -22.69 -20.84 43.40
N HIS A 143 -22.00 -19.71 43.53
CA HIS A 143 -22.48 -18.59 44.34
C HIS A 143 -23.72 -17.90 43.74
N VAL A 144 -23.85 -17.89 42.41
CA VAL A 144 -25.01 -17.33 41.70
C VAL A 144 -26.23 -18.26 41.77
N THR A 145 -26.04 -19.58 41.68
CA THR A 145 -27.14 -20.56 41.81
C THR A 145 -27.66 -20.74 43.24
N THR A 146 -26.93 -20.30 44.26
CA THR A 146 -27.37 -20.37 45.67
C THR A 146 -28.09 -19.08 46.13
N LEU A 147 -28.14 -18.04 45.28
CA LEU A 147 -28.80 -16.75 45.54
C LEU A 147 -30.14 -16.58 44.79
N LEU A 148 -30.59 -17.61 44.07
CA LEU A 148 -31.93 -17.76 43.48
C LEU A 148 -32.67 -18.86 44.24
#